data_AF-A0A957HQC5-F1
#
_entry.id   AF-A0A957HQC5-F1
#
_cell.length_a   1.000
_cell.length_b   1.000
_cell.length_c   1.000
_cell.angle_alpha   90.00
_cell.angle_beta   90.00
_cell.angle_gamma   90.00
#
_symmetry.space_group_name_H-M   'P 1'
#
loop_
_entity.id
_entity.type
_entity.pdbx_description
1 polymer ?
#
loop_
_entity_poly.entity_id
_entity_poly.type
_entity_poly.pdbx_seq_one_letter_code
_entity_poly.pdbx_strand_id
1 'polypeptide(L)' 'MAQKLSPTTEEWHNLYAAIAKIKAMAPWEFMEESDVFGVQNPETLVQFFVVKNHPL' A
#
# COMPACT_ATOMS: atom_id res chain seq x y z
N MET A 1 -4.39 -17.11 -17.52
CA MET A 1 -5.35 -16.61 -16.52
C MET A 1 -4.83 -17.02 -15.15
N ALA A 2 -4.20 -16.14 -14.38
CA ALA A 2 -3.71 -16.47 -13.05
C ALA A 2 -4.92 -16.60 -12.10
N GLN A 3 -5.04 -17.74 -11.43
CA GLN A 3 -6.10 -17.98 -10.46
C GLN A 3 -5.84 -17.06 -9.25
N LYS A 4 -6.77 -16.13 -8.97
CA LYS A 4 -6.75 -15.32 -7.73
C LYS A 4 -7.03 -16.26 -6.56
N LEU A 5 -5.97 -16.86 -6.02
CA LEU A 5 -6.03 -17.53 -4.73
C LEU A 5 -6.20 -16.44 -3.69
N SER A 6 -7.31 -16.49 -2.95
CA SER A 6 -7.49 -15.64 -1.78
C SER A 6 -6.32 -15.88 -0.83
N PRO A 7 -5.71 -14.84 -0.23
CA PRO A 7 -4.62 -15.03 0.70
C PRO A 7 -5.06 -15.91 1.88
N THR A 8 -4.15 -16.74 2.36
CA THR A 8 -4.29 -17.53 3.57
C THR A 8 -4.37 -16.63 4.80
N THR A 9 -4.84 -17.18 5.93
CA THR A 9 -4.92 -16.43 7.20
C THR A 9 -3.55 -15.88 7.64
N GLU A 10 -2.47 -16.63 7.43
CA GLU A 10 -1.11 -16.19 7.78
C GLU A 10 -0.64 -15.05 6.87
N GLU A 11 -0.87 -15.16 5.56
CA GLU A 11 -0.56 -14.08 4.61
C GLU A 11 -1.35 -12.81 4.94
N TRP A 12 -2.61 -12.94 5.33
CA TRP A 12 -3.39 -11.81 5.85
C TRP A 12 -2.75 -11.20 7.09
N HIS A 13 -2.38 -12.02 8.07
CA HIS A 13 -1.75 -11.53 9.30
C HIS A 13 -0.47 -10.74 9.00
N ASN A 14 0.38 -11.27 8.12
CA ASN A 14 1.62 -10.61 7.69
C ASN A 14 1.34 -9.30 6.96
N LEU A 15 0.34 -9.27 6.07
CA LEU A 15 -0.06 -8.05 5.36
C LEU A 15 -0.55 -6.97 6.33
N TYR A 16 -1.41 -7.31 7.28
CA TYR A 16 -1.90 -6.37 8.29
C TYR A 16 -0.78 -5.86 9.20
N ALA A 17 0.14 -6.73 9.61
CA ALA A 17 1.30 -6.33 10.41
C ALA A 17 2.23 -5.36 9.64
N ALA A 18 2.43 -5.56 8.33
CA ALA A 18 3.19 -4.64 7.49
C ALA A 18 2.48 -3.28 7.35
N ILE A 19 1.17 -3.29 7.10
CA ILE A 19 0.35 -2.06 7.00
C ILE A 19 0.38 -1.27 8.31
N ALA A 20 0.36 -1.93 9.47
CA ALA A 20 0.46 -1.25 10.77
C ALA A 20 1.75 -0.44 10.90
N LYS A 21 2.89 -0.96 10.40
CA LYS A 21 4.16 -0.23 10.38
C LYS A 21 4.12 0.98 9.44
N ILE A 22 3.55 0.83 8.25
CA ILE A 22 3.36 1.94 7.30
C ILE A 22 2.48 3.03 7.92
N LYS A 23 1.42 2.63 8.61
CA LYS A 23 0.53 3.56 9.33
C LYS A 23 1.25 4.31 10.45
N ALA A 24 2.11 3.64 11.21
CA ALA A 24 2.91 4.28 12.25
C ALA A 24 3.95 5.27 11.70
N MET A 25 4.48 5.01 10.49
CA MET A 25 5.41 5.94 9.82
C MET A 25 4.69 7.16 9.23
N ALA A 26 3.38 7.06 8.95
CA ALA A 26 2.55 8.11 8.39
C ALA A 26 3.21 8.92 7.24
N PRO A 27 3.73 8.25 6.19
CA PRO A 27 4.50 8.93 5.14
C PRO A 27 3.72 10.05 4.43
N TRP A 28 2.39 9.96 4.38
CA TRP A 28 1.48 10.98 3.85
C TRP A 28 1.43 12.30 4.64
N GLU A 29 1.92 12.33 5.88
CA GLU A 29 2.06 13.58 6.63
C GLU A 29 3.17 14.47 6.04
N PHE A 30 4.17 13.86 5.41
CA PHE A 30 5.30 14.54 4.80
C PHE A 30 5.15 14.76 3.29
N MET A 31 4.01 14.35 2.71
CA MET A 31 3.69 14.54 1.29
C MET A 31 2.96 15.86 1.06
N GLU A 32 3.43 16.63 0.08
CA GLU A 32 2.69 17.76 -0.49
C GLU A 32 1.56 17.25 -1.40
N GLU A 33 0.61 18.13 -1.76
CA GLU A 33 -0.53 17.77 -2.63
C GLU A 33 -0.10 17.29 -4.02
N SER A 34 1.08 17.75 -4.49
CA SER A 34 1.70 17.30 -5.73
C SER A 34 2.43 15.97 -5.61
N ASP A 35 2.68 15.47 -4.40
CA ASP A 35 3.45 14.26 -4.18
C ASP A 35 2.57 13.01 -4.27
N VAL A 36 3.19 11.92 -4.74
CA VAL A 36 2.53 10.63 -4.91
C VAL A 36 3.34 9.55 -4.21
N PHE A 37 2.67 8.71 -3.43
CA PHE A 37 3.29 7.54 -2.80
C PHE A 37 3.06 6.31 -3.67
N GLY A 38 4.14 5.77 -4.23
CA GLY A 38 4.11 4.58 -5.08
C GLY A 38 4.40 3.29 -4.32
N VAL A 39 3.60 2.26 -4.53
CA VAL A 39 3.84 0.88 -4.08
C VAL A 39 3.97 -0.02 -5.30
N GLN A 40 5.11 -0.68 -5.45
CA GLN A 40 5.34 -1.65 -6.52
C GLN A 40 5.24 -3.08 -5.99
N ASN A 41 4.48 -3.92 -6.67
CA ASN A 41 4.54 -5.36 -6.47
C ASN A 41 5.82 -5.90 -7.14
N PRO A 42 6.77 -6.49 -6.38
CA PRO A 42 8.07 -6.90 -6.93
C PRO A 42 7.99 -8.10 -7.88
N GLU A 43 6.94 -8.92 -7.80
CA GLU A 43 6.78 -10.12 -8.62
C GLU A 43 6.16 -9.83 -9.99
N THR A 44 5.21 -8.89 -10.02
CA THR A 44 4.45 -8.55 -11.24
C THR A 44 4.90 -7.22 -11.85
N LEU A 45 5.74 -6.46 -11.14
CA LEU A 45 6.16 -5.10 -11.46
C LEU A 45 5.01 -4.07 -11.56
N VAL A 46 3.79 -4.46 -11.21
CA VAL A 46 2.62 -3.57 -11.19
C VAL A 46 2.80 -2.51 -10.11
N GLN A 47 2.53 -1.26 -10.47
CA GLN A 47 2.63 -0.10 -9.58
C GLN A 47 1.24 0.40 -9.18
N PHE A 48 1.10 0.74 -7.91
CA PHE A 48 -0.07 1.36 -7.31
C PHE A 48 0.34 2.70 -6.71
N PHE A 49 -0.54 3.69 -6.78
CA PHE A 49 -0.26 5.04 -6.31
C PHE A 49 -1.32 5.50 -5.31
N VAL A 50 -0.88 6.16 -4.25
CA VAL A 50 -1.74 6.81 -3.26
C VAL A 50 -1.44 8.29 -3.26
N VAL A 51 -2.50 9.11 -3.35
CA VAL A 51 -2.44 10.57 -3.27
C VAL A 51 -3.15 11.04 -2.02
N LYS A 52 -2.66 12.12 -1.41
CA LYS A 52 -3.29 12.74 -0.26
C LYS A 52 -4.53 13.49 -0.74
N ASN A 53 -5.72 13.01 -0.37
CA ASN A 53 -6.97 13.69 -0.72
C ASN A 53 -7.27 14.75 0.36
N HIS A 54 -7.21 16.03 0.00
CA HIS A 54 -7.68 17.10 0.88
C HIS A 54 -9.17 17.35 0.60
N PRO A 55 -10.08 17.21 1.57
CA PRO A 55 -11.46 17.64 1.37
C PRO A 55 -11.49 19.16 1.16
N LEU A 56 -12.26 19.61 0.16
CA LEU A 56 -12.56 21.01 -0.14
C LEU A 56 -13.45 21.65 0.93
#